data_AF-A0A2U9C9Y4-F1
#
_entry.id   AF-A0A2U9C9Y4-F1
#
_cell.length_a   1.000
_cell.length_b   1.000
_cell.length_c   1.000
_cell.angle_alpha   90.00
_cell.angle_beta   90.00
_cell.angle_gamma   90.00
#
_symmetry.space_group_name_H-M   'P 1'
#
loop_
_entity.id
_entity.type
_entity.pdbx_description
1 polymer ?
#
loop_
_entity_poly.entity_id
_entity_poly.type
_entity_poly.pdbx_seq_one_letter_code
_entity_poly.pdbx_strand_id
1 'polypeptide(L)'
;MSNPTHDPFYSSPFGPFYRRHSPYMVQPEYRIYEMNKRLQTRTEESDSLWWDAFATEFFEEDATLTLSFCLEDGPKRYTIGRTLIPRYFSTVFEGGVTELHYILKHSKESFHNSCITLDCDQCTMVTQHGKPMFTKVCTEGRMILEFAFDDLMRIKTWHFTIRQYRELIPRSILAMHAQDPQVLEQLSKNITRMGLTNFTLNYLRLCVILEPMQELMSRHKTYNLSPRDCLKTCLFQKWQRMVAPPAEPARQTTTKRRKRKNSASSANSSVGTTAGKKRSPATNFSLSSQGLH
;
A
#
# COMPACT_ATOMS: atom_id res chain seq x y z
N MET A 1 -60.83 15.94 37.29
CA MET A 1 -60.49 15.29 36.01
C MET A 1 -59.11 14.67 36.16
N SER A 2 -59.06 13.35 36.21
CA SER A 2 -57.88 12.53 36.53
C SER A 2 -56.93 12.42 35.33
N ASN A 3 -55.63 12.66 35.56
CA ASN A 3 -54.56 12.35 34.62
C ASN A 3 -54.48 10.83 34.37
N PRO A 4 -54.30 10.34 33.13
CA PRO A 4 -54.06 8.92 32.91
C PRO A 4 -52.59 8.60 33.21
N THR A 5 -52.40 7.51 33.96
CA THR A 5 -51.13 6.89 34.35
C THR A 5 -50.38 6.35 33.13
N HIS A 6 -49.08 6.67 33.04
CA HIS A 6 -48.18 6.16 32.01
C HIS A 6 -47.90 4.66 32.24
N ASP A 7 -48.29 3.82 31.30
CA ASP A 7 -48.04 2.38 31.32
C ASP A 7 -46.59 2.09 30.91
N PRO A 8 -45.76 1.39 31.71
CA PRO A 8 -44.34 1.16 31.41
C PRO A 8 -44.10 0.20 30.23
N PHE A 9 -45.15 -0.46 29.72
CA PHE A 9 -45.02 -1.53 28.72
C PHE A 9 -45.42 -1.11 27.30
N TYR A 10 -45.83 0.14 27.07
CA TYR A 10 -46.18 0.63 25.74
C TYR A 10 -45.05 1.45 25.10
N SER A 11 -44.09 0.75 24.48
CA SER A 11 -43.11 1.38 23.59
C SER A 11 -43.77 1.70 22.26
N SER A 12 -44.06 2.98 22.01
CA SER A 12 -44.50 3.48 20.70
C SER A 12 -43.49 3.09 19.60
N PRO A 13 -43.91 2.58 18.44
CA PRO A 13 -43.01 2.14 17.37
C PRO A 13 -42.36 3.32 16.61
N PHE A 14 -42.62 4.56 17.00
CA PHE A 14 -42.14 5.78 16.34
C PHE A 14 -41.26 6.65 17.25
N GLY A 15 -40.27 6.04 17.92
CA GLY A 15 -39.19 6.78 18.59
C GLY A 15 -38.11 7.25 17.60
N PRO A 16 -37.37 8.35 17.85
CA PRO A 16 -36.37 8.91 16.92
C PRO A 16 -35.11 8.03 16.75
N PHE A 17 -35.02 6.92 17.45
CA PHE A 17 -33.93 5.96 17.34
C PHE A 17 -34.32 4.87 16.33
N TYR A 18 -34.57 5.27 15.09
CA TYR A 18 -34.31 4.37 13.98
C TYR A 18 -32.80 4.05 14.01
N ARG A 19 -32.42 3.03 14.77
CA ARG A 19 -31.39 2.10 14.29
C ARG A 19 -31.91 1.64 12.94
N ARG A 20 -31.50 2.34 11.88
CA ARG A 20 -31.51 1.78 10.54
C ARG A 20 -30.75 0.46 10.68
N HIS A 21 -31.48 -0.63 10.80
CA HIS A 21 -30.99 -1.91 10.36
C HIS A 21 -30.79 -1.71 8.86
N SER A 22 -29.54 -1.40 8.49
CA SER A 22 -29.15 -1.34 7.09
C SER A 22 -29.34 -2.74 6.52
N PRO A 23 -30.18 -2.92 5.50
CA PRO A 23 -30.44 -4.25 4.96
C PRO A 23 -29.18 -4.73 4.25
N TYR A 24 -28.63 -5.86 4.70
CA TYR A 24 -27.59 -6.65 4.03
C TYR A 24 -26.30 -5.91 3.63
N MET A 25 -25.75 -5.05 4.50
CA MET A 25 -24.33 -4.71 4.37
C MET A 25 -23.52 -5.99 4.56
N VAL A 26 -22.79 -6.41 3.53
CA VAL A 26 -21.81 -7.50 3.65
C VAL A 26 -20.90 -7.16 4.84
N GLN A 27 -20.71 -8.07 5.78
CA GLN A 27 -19.79 -7.79 6.89
C GLN A 27 -18.35 -7.78 6.36
N PRO A 28 -17.47 -6.87 6.82
CA PRO A 28 -16.05 -6.86 6.47
C PRO A 28 -15.39 -8.25 6.62
N GLU A 29 -15.75 -9.01 7.66
CA GLU A 29 -15.29 -10.39 7.84
C GLU A 29 -15.73 -11.33 6.71
N TYR A 30 -16.94 -11.15 6.18
CA TYR A 30 -17.45 -11.94 5.06
C TYR A 30 -16.66 -11.68 3.77
N ARG A 31 -16.20 -10.45 3.52
CA ARG A 31 -15.30 -10.17 2.38
C ARG A 31 -13.98 -10.94 2.48
N ILE A 32 -13.46 -11.12 3.69
CA ILE A 32 -12.25 -11.93 3.91
C ILE A 32 -12.53 -13.41 3.74
N TYR A 33 -13.72 -13.88 4.14
CA TYR A 33 -14.18 -15.23 3.82
C TYR A 33 -14.27 -15.48 2.31
N GLU A 34 -14.85 -14.55 1.54
CA GLU A 34 -14.90 -14.64 0.08
C GLU A 34 -13.51 -14.63 -0.56
N MET A 35 -12.61 -13.77 -0.07
CA MET A 35 -11.23 -13.73 -0.55
C MET A 35 -10.52 -15.08 -0.31
N ASN A 36 -10.69 -15.66 0.88
CA ASN A 36 -10.15 -17.00 1.19
C ASN A 36 -10.74 -18.06 0.24
N LYS A 37 -12.04 -18.02 -0.02
CA LYS A 37 -12.72 -18.94 -0.94
C LYS A 37 -12.18 -18.78 -2.36
N ARG A 38 -11.93 -17.54 -2.82
CA ARG A 38 -11.33 -17.26 -4.14
C ARG A 38 -9.91 -17.79 -4.25
N LEU A 39 -9.11 -17.69 -3.19
CA LEU A 39 -7.77 -18.27 -3.15
C LEU A 39 -7.79 -19.80 -3.22
N GLN A 40 -8.82 -20.45 -2.66
CA GLN A 40 -8.99 -21.91 -2.74
C GLN A 40 -9.36 -22.41 -4.15
N THR A 41 -9.98 -21.57 -4.99
CA THR A 41 -10.28 -21.96 -6.38
C THR A 41 -9.09 -21.82 -7.33
N ARG A 42 -7.93 -21.38 -6.82
CA ARG A 42 -6.68 -21.25 -7.58
C ARG A 42 -6.17 -22.62 -8.04
N THR A 43 -5.86 -22.74 -9.32
CA THR A 43 -5.16 -23.89 -9.91
C THR A 43 -3.67 -23.61 -10.06
N GLU A 44 -2.85 -24.64 -10.32
CA GLU A 44 -1.42 -24.45 -10.64
C GLU A 44 -1.20 -23.68 -11.95
N GLU A 45 -2.19 -23.67 -12.84
CA GLU A 45 -2.18 -22.96 -14.13
C GLU A 45 -2.67 -21.51 -14.05
N SER A 46 -2.95 -20.98 -12.85
CA SER A 46 -3.46 -19.62 -12.68
C SER A 46 -2.40 -18.59 -13.12
N ASP A 47 -2.68 -17.90 -14.21
CA ASP A 47 -1.79 -16.95 -14.88
C ASP A 47 -1.86 -15.53 -14.28
N SER A 48 -1.16 -14.58 -14.90
CA SER A 48 -1.18 -13.18 -14.45
C SER A 48 -2.57 -12.55 -14.49
N LEU A 49 -3.40 -12.91 -15.48
CA LEU A 49 -4.75 -12.36 -15.63
C LEU A 49 -5.66 -12.79 -14.47
N TRP A 50 -5.52 -14.03 -14.01
CA TRP A 50 -6.24 -14.51 -12.83
C TRP A 50 -5.90 -13.69 -11.58
N TRP A 51 -4.61 -13.39 -11.36
CA TRP A 51 -4.17 -12.57 -10.23
C TRP A 51 -4.62 -11.12 -10.33
N ASP A 52 -4.64 -10.54 -11.53
CA ASP A 52 -5.17 -9.20 -11.77
C ASP A 52 -6.68 -9.14 -11.53
N ALA A 53 -7.42 -10.16 -11.95
CA ALA A 53 -8.85 -10.30 -11.67
C ALA A 53 -9.11 -10.42 -10.16
N PHE A 54 -8.35 -11.28 -9.47
CA PHE A 54 -8.37 -11.39 -8.01
C PHE A 54 -8.14 -10.03 -7.33
N ALA A 55 -7.09 -9.30 -7.72
CA ALA A 55 -6.82 -8.01 -7.11
C ALA A 55 -7.90 -6.97 -7.42
N THR A 56 -8.53 -7.03 -8.59
CA THR A 56 -9.64 -6.13 -8.98
C THR A 56 -10.91 -6.41 -8.18
N GLU A 57 -11.15 -7.68 -7.85
CA GLU A 57 -12.30 -8.13 -7.08
C GLU A 57 -12.21 -7.69 -5.60
N PHE A 58 -11.02 -7.68 -5.00
CA PHE A 58 -10.85 -7.45 -3.56
C PHE A 58 -10.17 -6.14 -3.17
N PHE A 59 -9.45 -5.46 -4.07
CA PHE A 59 -8.68 -4.25 -3.74
C PHE A 59 -9.10 -3.06 -4.60
N GLU A 60 -9.12 -1.87 -3.98
CA GLU A 60 -9.31 -0.60 -4.66
C GLU A 60 -8.14 -0.25 -5.61
N GLU A 61 -8.35 0.68 -6.53
CA GLU A 61 -7.31 1.11 -7.49
C GLU A 61 -6.14 1.82 -6.81
N ASP A 62 -6.40 2.50 -5.69
CA ASP A 62 -5.40 3.19 -4.86
C ASP A 62 -4.93 2.34 -3.67
N ALA A 63 -5.23 1.04 -3.67
CA ALA A 63 -4.98 0.19 -2.52
C ALA A 63 -3.48 0.03 -2.18
N THR A 64 -3.21 -0.14 -0.89
CA THR A 64 -1.87 -0.38 -0.35
C THR A 64 -1.84 -1.66 0.49
N LEU A 65 -0.76 -2.43 0.34
CA LEU A 65 -0.48 -3.62 1.14
C LEU A 65 0.83 -3.42 1.91
N THR A 66 0.76 -3.54 3.24
CA THR A 66 1.88 -3.36 4.15
C THR A 66 2.09 -4.59 5.01
N LEU A 67 3.34 -5.09 5.03
CA LEU A 67 3.81 -6.12 5.93
C LEU A 67 4.84 -5.54 6.90
N SER A 68 4.67 -5.79 8.19
CA SER A 68 5.60 -5.37 9.23
C SER A 68 6.02 -6.57 10.09
N PHE A 69 7.32 -6.78 10.28
CA PHE A 69 7.85 -7.89 11.06
C PHE A 69 9.30 -7.63 11.49
N CYS A 70 9.77 -8.32 12.52
CA CYS A 70 11.16 -8.20 12.98
C CYS A 70 12.00 -9.34 12.42
N LEU A 71 13.11 -9.01 11.76
CA LEU A 71 14.17 -9.96 11.41
C LEU A 71 15.35 -9.79 12.39
N GLU A 72 16.38 -10.63 12.24
CA GLU A 72 17.61 -10.56 13.03
C GLU A 72 18.32 -9.19 12.94
N ASP A 73 18.19 -8.52 11.80
CA ASP A 73 18.75 -7.19 11.55
C ASP A 73 17.79 -6.03 11.93
N GLY A 74 16.69 -6.34 12.62
CA GLY A 74 15.75 -5.38 13.19
C GLY A 74 14.38 -5.33 12.53
N PRO A 75 13.54 -4.34 12.88
CA PRO A 75 12.20 -4.20 12.35
C PRO A 75 12.22 -3.85 10.86
N LYS A 76 11.45 -4.59 10.07
CA LYS A 76 11.23 -4.37 8.64
C LYS A 76 9.78 -4.01 8.38
N ARG A 77 9.59 -3.07 7.44
CA ARG A 77 8.28 -2.66 6.94
C ARG A 77 8.36 -2.58 5.42
N TYR A 78 7.54 -3.38 4.75
CA TYR A 78 7.41 -3.41 3.29
C TYR A 78 6.01 -2.93 2.93
N THR A 79 5.91 -1.87 2.14
CA THR A 79 4.64 -1.35 1.62
C THR A 79 4.69 -1.39 0.11
N ILE A 80 3.65 -1.94 -0.51
CA ILE A 80 3.49 -2.02 -1.97
C ILE A 80 2.13 -1.46 -2.37
N GLY A 81 2.08 -0.84 -3.55
CA GLY A 81 0.83 -0.32 -4.12
C GLY A 81 0.09 -1.34 -4.98
N ARG A 82 -1.12 -0.97 -5.41
CA ARG A 82 -2.07 -1.79 -6.16
C ARG A 82 -1.51 -2.59 -7.35
N THR A 83 -0.55 -2.04 -8.09
CA THR A 83 0.05 -2.71 -9.27
C THR A 83 0.93 -3.91 -8.90
N LEU A 84 1.39 -3.99 -7.65
CA LEU A 84 2.27 -5.04 -7.15
C LEU A 84 1.53 -6.08 -6.30
N ILE A 85 0.30 -5.77 -5.87
CA ILE A 85 -0.54 -6.68 -5.06
C ILE A 85 -0.80 -8.03 -5.77
N PRO A 86 -1.20 -8.10 -7.05
CA PRO A 86 -1.40 -9.39 -7.74
C PRO A 86 -0.15 -10.27 -7.68
N ARG A 87 1.01 -9.66 -7.93
CA ARG A 87 2.29 -10.36 -7.95
C ARG A 87 2.73 -10.79 -6.56
N TYR A 88 2.45 -10.01 -5.51
CA TYR A 88 2.70 -10.41 -4.13
C TYR A 88 2.01 -11.74 -3.80
N PHE A 89 0.71 -11.86 -4.06
CA PHE A 89 -0.03 -13.10 -3.78
C PHE A 89 0.48 -14.25 -4.63
N SER A 90 0.70 -14.03 -5.93
CA SER A 90 1.32 -15.02 -6.83
C SER A 90 2.63 -15.59 -6.27
N THR A 91 3.54 -14.72 -5.80
CA THR A 91 4.84 -15.12 -5.25
C THR A 91 4.74 -15.90 -3.94
N VAL A 92 3.67 -15.76 -3.15
CA VAL A 92 3.45 -16.65 -2.00
C VAL A 92 3.32 -18.11 -2.45
N PHE A 93 2.57 -18.36 -3.53
CA PHE A 93 2.39 -19.71 -4.09
C PHE A 93 3.65 -20.23 -4.80
N GLU A 94 4.41 -19.36 -5.47
CA GLU A 94 5.72 -19.73 -6.06
C GLU A 94 6.71 -20.27 -5.00
N GLY A 95 6.54 -19.88 -3.73
CA GLY A 95 7.31 -20.40 -2.59
C GLY A 95 6.97 -21.84 -2.18
N GLY A 96 6.22 -22.60 -2.99
CA GLY A 96 5.82 -23.97 -2.71
C GLY A 96 4.56 -24.08 -1.83
N VAL A 97 3.79 -23.01 -1.71
CA VAL A 97 2.52 -22.97 -0.99
C VAL A 97 1.41 -23.46 -1.93
N THR A 98 0.58 -24.37 -1.45
CA THR A 98 -0.59 -24.93 -2.17
C THR A 98 -1.90 -24.28 -1.72
N GLU A 99 -1.98 -23.85 -0.47
CA GLU A 99 -3.17 -23.19 0.09
C GLU A 99 -2.77 -21.98 0.94
N LEU A 100 -3.56 -20.91 0.85
CA LEU A 100 -3.43 -19.69 1.64
C LEU A 100 -4.82 -19.25 2.12
N HIS A 101 -4.96 -18.97 3.41
CA HIS A 101 -6.16 -18.31 3.95
C HIS A 101 -5.83 -17.51 5.21
N TYR A 102 -6.71 -16.57 5.54
CA TYR A 102 -6.60 -15.70 6.71
C TYR A 102 -7.73 -16.00 7.69
N ILE A 103 -7.39 -16.18 8.96
CA ILE A 103 -8.33 -16.39 10.05
C ILE A 103 -8.31 -15.15 10.92
N LEU A 104 -9.45 -14.46 11.02
CA LEU A 104 -9.65 -13.32 11.91
C LEU A 104 -10.38 -13.78 13.16
N LYS A 105 -9.84 -13.50 14.34
CA LYS A 105 -10.49 -13.82 15.62
C LYS A 105 -10.71 -12.54 16.43
N HIS A 106 -11.94 -12.38 16.93
CA HIS A 106 -12.33 -11.23 17.76
C HIS A 106 -12.01 -9.88 17.08
N SER A 107 -12.34 -9.75 15.80
CA SER A 107 -12.12 -8.51 15.08
C SER A 107 -13.04 -7.40 15.60
N LYS A 108 -12.54 -6.16 15.54
CA LYS A 108 -13.30 -4.96 15.93
C LYS A 108 -13.55 -4.12 14.70
N GLU A 109 -14.80 -3.79 14.47
CA GLU A 109 -15.23 -2.97 13.35
C GLU A 109 -15.44 -1.52 13.81
N SER A 110 -15.01 -0.56 13.01
CA SER A 110 -15.23 0.87 13.20
C SER A 110 -15.71 1.49 11.90
N PHE A 111 -16.84 2.18 11.95
CA PHE A 111 -17.49 2.77 10.79
C PHE A 111 -17.16 4.27 10.73
N HIS A 112 -16.63 4.70 9.59
CA HIS A 112 -16.41 6.10 9.26
C HIS A 112 -17.30 6.49 8.09
N ASN A 113 -17.34 7.78 7.74
CA ASN A 113 -18.24 8.28 6.69
C ASN A 113 -18.00 7.66 5.30
N SER A 114 -16.76 7.26 4.98
CA SER A 114 -16.37 6.74 3.66
C SER A 114 -15.58 5.43 3.71
N CYS A 115 -15.33 4.88 4.90
CA CYS A 115 -14.60 3.63 5.04
C CYS A 115 -15.05 2.85 6.28
N ILE A 116 -14.82 1.54 6.24
CA ILE A 116 -14.96 0.64 7.39
C ILE A 116 -13.57 0.15 7.76
N THR A 117 -13.17 0.33 9.01
CA THR A 117 -11.91 -0.20 9.54
C THR A 117 -12.19 -1.48 10.31
N LEU A 118 -11.51 -2.57 9.95
CA LEU A 118 -11.47 -3.82 10.71
C LEU A 118 -10.10 -3.94 11.36
N ASP A 119 -10.07 -3.98 12.69
CA ASP A 119 -8.86 -4.18 13.48
C ASP A 119 -8.94 -5.53 14.21
N CYS A 120 -8.07 -6.46 13.80
CA CYS A 120 -8.01 -7.80 14.34
C CYS A 120 -6.64 -8.05 14.96
N ASP A 121 -6.56 -8.01 16.30
CA ASP A 121 -5.33 -8.26 17.04
C ASP A 121 -4.83 -9.71 16.91
N GLN A 122 -5.74 -10.65 16.68
CA GLN A 122 -5.49 -12.09 16.57
C GLN A 122 -5.80 -12.60 15.16
N CYS A 123 -5.04 -12.13 14.18
CA CYS A 123 -5.09 -12.64 12.81
C CYS A 123 -4.05 -13.76 12.64
N THR A 124 -4.44 -14.86 12.01
CA THR A 124 -3.54 -15.93 11.57
C THR A 124 -3.58 -16.07 10.06
N MET A 125 -2.46 -15.81 9.39
CA MET A 125 -2.24 -16.22 8.01
C MET A 125 -1.76 -17.67 8.02
N VAL A 126 -2.49 -18.55 7.33
CA VAL A 126 -2.18 -19.98 7.27
C VAL A 126 -1.76 -20.33 5.85
N THR A 127 -0.56 -20.88 5.70
CA THR A 127 -0.05 -21.41 4.43
C THR A 127 0.24 -22.90 4.54
N GLN A 128 -0.28 -23.67 3.60
CA GLN A 128 0.02 -25.10 3.47
C GLN A 128 1.08 -25.27 2.39
N HIS A 129 2.20 -25.91 2.70
CA HIS A 129 3.22 -26.23 1.72
C HIS A 129 2.95 -27.58 1.06
N GLY A 130 3.38 -27.72 -0.19
CA GLY A 130 3.28 -28.96 -0.95
C GLY A 130 4.35 -30.00 -0.58
N LYS A 131 4.60 -30.92 -1.51
CA LYS A 131 5.65 -31.93 -1.40
C LYS A 131 7.05 -31.28 -1.26
N PRO A 132 7.99 -31.89 -0.52
CA PRO A 132 7.88 -33.21 0.12
C PRO A 132 7.34 -33.17 1.56
N MET A 133 7.34 -32.02 2.22
CA MET A 133 7.16 -31.93 3.67
C MET A 133 5.72 -31.71 4.14
N PHE A 134 4.84 -31.21 3.26
CA PHE A 134 3.46 -30.87 3.62
C PHE A 134 3.36 -30.01 4.89
N THR A 135 4.34 -29.14 5.11
CA THR A 135 4.43 -28.30 6.30
C THR A 135 3.31 -27.28 6.31
N LYS A 136 2.62 -27.16 7.44
CA LYS A 136 1.65 -26.09 7.66
C LYS A 136 2.33 -24.96 8.43
N VAL A 137 2.32 -23.76 7.90
CA VAL A 137 2.88 -22.57 8.55
C VAL A 137 1.74 -21.69 9.01
N CYS A 138 1.71 -21.39 10.32
CA CYS A 138 0.75 -20.50 10.94
C CYS A 138 1.47 -19.22 11.37
N THR A 139 1.19 -18.12 10.69
CA THR A 139 1.81 -16.82 10.92
C THR A 139 0.82 -15.92 11.65
N GLU A 140 1.12 -15.56 12.89
CA GLU A 140 0.22 -14.85 13.79
C GLU A 140 0.63 -13.38 13.94
N GLY A 141 -0.37 -12.50 13.96
CA GLY A 141 -0.14 -11.06 14.02
C GLY A 141 -1.42 -10.25 14.13
N ARG A 142 -1.25 -8.93 14.10
CA ARG A 142 -2.35 -7.97 14.03
C ARG A 142 -2.62 -7.62 12.58
N MET A 143 -3.87 -7.73 12.15
CA MET A 143 -4.34 -7.31 10.83
C MET A 143 -5.22 -6.08 10.99
N ILE A 144 -4.90 -5.02 10.26
CA ILE A 144 -5.75 -3.83 10.13
C ILE A 144 -6.13 -3.71 8.66
N LEU A 145 -7.43 -3.68 8.40
CA LEU A 145 -8.00 -3.54 7.07
C LEU A 145 -8.85 -2.27 7.03
N GLU A 146 -8.73 -1.52 5.94
CA GLU A 146 -9.68 -0.45 5.62
C GLU A 146 -10.40 -0.81 4.34
N PHE A 147 -11.73 -0.83 4.39
CA PHE A 147 -12.60 -1.10 3.26
C PHE A 147 -13.27 0.19 2.79
N ALA A 148 -13.50 0.31 1.48
CA ALA A 148 -14.40 1.32 0.94
C ALA A 148 -15.83 1.10 1.47
N PHE A 149 -16.52 2.19 1.83
CA PHE A 149 -17.92 2.13 2.24
C PHE A 149 -18.83 2.28 1.02
N ASP A 150 -18.85 1.24 0.18
CA ASP A 150 -19.67 1.12 -1.02
C ASP A 150 -20.18 -0.34 -1.20
N ASP A 151 -20.88 -0.61 -2.30
CA ASP A 151 -21.48 -1.92 -2.56
C ASP A 151 -20.45 -3.03 -2.82
N LEU A 152 -19.23 -2.69 -3.25
CA LEU A 152 -18.18 -3.66 -3.58
C LEU A 152 -17.33 -4.03 -2.36
N MET A 153 -17.23 -3.12 -1.39
CA MET A 153 -16.48 -3.28 -0.15
C MET A 153 -15.06 -3.81 -0.42
N ARG A 154 -14.34 -3.09 -1.28
CA ARG A 154 -12.95 -3.42 -1.63
C ARG A 154 -11.98 -2.84 -0.61
N ILE A 155 -10.85 -3.51 -0.46
CA ILE A 155 -9.79 -3.19 0.49
C ILE A 155 -8.96 -2.02 -0.05
N LYS A 156 -8.91 -0.94 0.72
CA LYS A 156 -8.04 0.23 0.51
C LYS A 156 -6.68 0.06 1.18
N THR A 157 -6.69 -0.46 2.40
CA THR A 157 -5.47 -0.66 3.17
C THR A 157 -5.47 -2.06 3.74
N TRP A 158 -4.39 -2.78 3.47
CA TRP A 158 -4.09 -4.08 4.04
C TRP A 158 -2.81 -3.95 4.88
N HIS A 159 -2.89 -3.99 6.20
CA HIS A 159 -1.71 -3.91 7.06
C HIS A 159 -1.63 -5.11 7.99
N PHE A 160 -0.67 -6.00 7.71
CA PHE A 160 -0.39 -7.15 8.55
C PHE A 160 0.93 -6.97 9.31
N THR A 161 0.84 -6.98 10.64
CA THR A 161 2.00 -6.92 11.54
C THR A 161 2.23 -8.29 12.18
N ILE A 162 3.24 -9.01 11.71
CA ILE A 162 3.57 -10.35 12.16
C ILE A 162 4.29 -10.26 13.51
N ARG A 163 3.84 -11.05 14.47
CA ARG A 163 4.42 -11.17 15.81
C ARG A 163 5.20 -12.45 15.98
N GLN A 164 4.63 -13.56 15.54
CA GLN A 164 5.23 -14.90 15.67
C GLN A 164 4.74 -15.83 14.56
N TYR A 165 5.39 -16.97 14.40
CA TYR A 165 4.99 -18.01 13.46
C TYR A 165 5.30 -19.39 14.03
N ARG A 166 4.61 -20.41 13.52
CA ARG A 166 4.83 -21.82 13.86
C ARG A 166 4.81 -22.66 12.59
N GLU A 167 5.77 -23.57 12.47
CA GLU A 167 5.81 -24.56 11.40
C GLU A 167 5.39 -25.92 11.98
N LEU A 168 4.37 -26.54 11.40
CA LEU A 168 3.78 -27.80 11.85
C LEU A 168 4.06 -28.86 10.79
N ILE A 169 4.81 -29.89 11.17
CA ILE A 169 5.15 -31.02 10.30
C ILE A 169 4.21 -32.20 10.63
N PRO A 170 3.61 -32.86 9.62
CA PRO A 170 2.80 -34.05 9.84
C PRO A 170 3.59 -35.17 10.52
N ARG A 171 3.00 -35.82 11.53
CA ARG A 171 3.64 -36.94 12.25
C ARG A 171 4.00 -38.12 11.34
N SER A 172 3.25 -38.35 10.27
CA SER A 172 3.54 -39.41 9.28
C SER A 172 4.89 -39.21 8.59
N ILE A 173 5.24 -37.97 8.24
CA ILE A 173 6.53 -37.63 7.61
C ILE A 173 7.68 -37.84 8.60
N LEU A 174 7.47 -37.49 9.87
CA LEU A 174 8.46 -37.71 10.92
C LEU A 174 8.68 -39.21 11.18
N ALA A 175 7.61 -40.01 11.20
CA ALA A 175 7.71 -41.46 11.35
C ALA A 175 8.43 -42.13 10.16
N MET A 176 8.17 -41.66 8.93
CA MET A 176 8.79 -42.21 7.73
C MET A 176 10.31 -42.00 7.71
N HIS A 177 10.80 -40.88 8.23
CA HIS A 177 12.22 -40.53 8.27
C HIS A 177 12.88 -40.71 9.65
N ALA A 178 12.22 -41.41 10.57
CA ALA A 178 12.71 -41.56 11.94
C ALA A 178 14.06 -42.30 12.04
N GLN A 179 14.36 -43.15 11.07
CA GLN A 179 15.61 -43.93 11.00
C GLN A 179 16.75 -43.20 10.26
N ASP A 180 16.48 -42.01 9.71
CA ASP A 180 17.47 -41.19 9.02
C ASP A 180 17.76 -39.89 9.80
N PRO A 181 18.84 -39.88 10.61
CA PRO A 181 19.20 -38.70 11.40
C PRO A 181 19.50 -37.46 10.55
N GLN A 182 19.99 -37.61 9.31
CA GLN A 182 20.33 -36.48 8.44
C GLN A 182 19.07 -35.78 7.95
N VAL A 183 18.06 -36.55 7.55
CA VAL A 183 16.76 -35.98 7.15
C VAL A 183 16.09 -35.31 8.33
N LEU A 184 16.11 -35.92 9.52
CA LEU A 184 15.50 -35.34 10.71
C LEU A 184 16.14 -33.99 11.10
N GLU A 185 17.46 -33.86 10.98
CA GLU A 185 18.14 -32.57 11.17
C GLU A 185 17.66 -31.53 10.14
N GLN A 186 17.45 -31.92 8.88
CA GLN A 186 16.88 -31.04 7.87
C GLN A 186 15.44 -30.63 8.21
N LEU A 187 14.62 -31.54 8.75
CA LEU A 187 13.24 -31.23 9.16
C LEU A 187 13.17 -30.28 10.35
N SER A 188 14.23 -30.23 11.17
CA SER A 188 14.31 -29.32 12.31
C SER A 188 14.58 -27.86 11.92
N LYS A 189 15.02 -27.62 10.69
CA LYS A 189 15.32 -26.29 10.17
C LYS A 189 14.04 -25.65 9.61
N ASN A 190 13.80 -24.41 10.00
CA ASN A 190 12.65 -23.65 9.48
C ASN A 190 12.81 -23.41 7.97
N ILE A 191 11.70 -23.57 7.24
CA ILE A 191 11.66 -23.30 5.80
C ILE A 191 11.27 -21.85 5.50
N THR A 192 10.73 -21.13 6.48
CA THR A 192 10.34 -19.73 6.39
C THR A 192 11.16 -18.83 7.32
N ARG A 193 11.11 -17.51 7.08
CA ARG A 193 11.58 -16.50 8.04
C ARG A 193 10.40 -15.59 8.39
N MET A 194 10.04 -15.55 9.66
CA MET A 194 8.82 -14.86 10.14
C MET A 194 7.55 -15.32 9.43
N GLY A 195 7.47 -16.62 9.09
CA GLY A 195 6.30 -17.19 8.43
C GLY A 195 6.13 -16.79 6.96
N LEU A 196 7.16 -16.19 6.36
CA LEU A 196 7.23 -15.84 4.93
C LEU A 196 8.33 -16.66 4.23
N THR A 197 8.05 -17.09 3.00
CA THR A 197 9.04 -17.81 2.19
C THR A 197 10.14 -16.86 1.71
N ASN A 198 11.31 -17.41 1.36
CA ASN A 198 12.40 -16.62 0.78
C ASN A 198 11.99 -15.94 -0.54
N PHE A 199 11.13 -16.57 -1.32
CA PHE A 199 10.56 -15.98 -2.54
C PHE A 199 9.79 -14.70 -2.23
N THR A 200 8.86 -14.76 -1.29
CA THR A 200 8.08 -13.59 -0.85
C THR A 200 8.98 -12.49 -0.30
N LEU A 201 9.96 -12.82 0.54
CA LEU A 201 10.89 -11.84 1.10
C LEU A 201 11.76 -11.16 0.04
N ASN A 202 12.27 -11.94 -0.92
CA ASN A 202 13.08 -11.40 -2.01
C ASN A 202 12.24 -10.49 -2.92
N TYR A 203 11.01 -10.87 -3.21
CA TYR A 203 10.09 -10.01 -3.96
C TYR A 203 9.81 -8.68 -3.25
N LEU A 204 9.52 -8.70 -1.95
CA LEU A 204 9.29 -7.49 -1.16
C LEU A 204 10.52 -6.57 -1.14
N ARG A 205 11.73 -7.13 -1.03
CA ARG A 205 12.99 -6.39 -1.12
C ARG A 205 13.15 -5.72 -2.48
N LEU A 206 12.82 -6.42 -3.57
CA LEU A 206 12.86 -5.86 -4.92
C LEU A 206 11.85 -4.71 -5.07
N CYS A 207 10.64 -4.84 -4.54
CA CYS A 207 9.62 -3.80 -4.63
C CYS A 207 10.06 -2.47 -4.00
N VAL A 208 10.75 -2.50 -2.86
CA VAL A 208 11.30 -1.31 -2.21
C VAL A 208 12.43 -0.66 -3.03
N ILE A 209 13.18 -1.45 -3.80
CA ILE A 209 14.22 -0.93 -4.69
C ILE A 209 13.61 -0.38 -5.99
N LEU A 210 12.54 -0.98 -6.49
CA LEU A 210 11.94 -0.58 -7.76
C LEU A 210 11.32 0.82 -7.73
N GLU A 211 10.80 1.26 -6.59
CA GLU A 211 10.24 2.61 -6.44
C GLU A 211 11.26 3.74 -6.75
N PRO A 212 12.45 3.81 -6.12
CA PRO A 212 13.47 4.77 -6.52
C PRO A 212 14.05 4.49 -7.92
N MET A 213 14.02 3.23 -8.38
CA MET A 213 14.40 2.91 -9.76
C MET A 213 13.43 3.50 -10.78
N GLN A 214 12.14 3.65 -10.48
CA GLN A 214 11.18 4.27 -11.40
C GLN A 214 11.51 5.74 -11.70
N GLU A 215 11.95 6.51 -10.69
CA GLU A 215 12.45 7.88 -10.90
C GLU A 215 13.70 7.90 -11.81
N LEU A 216 14.55 6.89 -11.70
CA LEU A 216 15.74 6.76 -12.54
C LEU A 216 15.42 6.29 -13.96
N MET A 217 14.52 5.32 -14.10
CA MET A 217 14.06 4.80 -15.39
C MET A 217 13.32 5.87 -16.18
N SER A 218 12.50 6.70 -15.52
CA SER A 218 11.81 7.81 -16.19
C SER A 218 12.81 8.82 -16.75
N ARG A 219 13.82 9.21 -15.96
CA ARG A 219 14.88 10.11 -16.41
C ARG A 219 15.74 9.51 -17.52
N HIS A 220 16.08 8.23 -17.43
CA HIS A 220 16.77 7.52 -18.51
C HIS A 220 15.97 7.62 -19.81
N LYS A 221 14.66 7.35 -19.74
CA LYS A 221 13.77 7.40 -20.91
C LYS A 221 13.55 8.81 -21.45
N THR A 222 13.47 9.83 -20.59
CA THR A 222 13.23 11.23 -20.99
C THR A 222 14.48 11.91 -21.54
N TYR A 223 15.64 11.67 -20.93
CA TYR A 223 16.88 12.39 -21.23
C TYR A 223 17.93 11.54 -21.97
N ASN A 224 17.65 10.26 -22.21
CA ASN A 224 18.54 9.31 -22.87
C ASN A 224 19.95 9.24 -22.24
N LEU A 225 20.02 9.49 -20.93
CA LEU A 225 21.27 9.48 -20.14
C LEU A 225 21.62 8.06 -19.71
N SER A 226 22.91 7.75 -19.53
CA SER A 226 23.27 6.43 -18.96
C SER A 226 22.63 6.22 -17.57
N PRO A 227 22.28 4.99 -17.17
CA PRO A 227 21.72 4.72 -15.84
C PRO A 227 22.61 5.26 -14.69
N ARG A 228 23.93 5.25 -14.89
CA ARG A 228 24.91 5.79 -13.93
C ARG A 228 24.81 7.31 -13.80
N ASP A 229 24.57 8.02 -14.90
CA ASP A 229 24.44 9.49 -14.89
C ASP A 229 23.07 9.93 -14.37
N CYS A 230 22.02 9.15 -14.63
CA CYS A 230 20.71 9.34 -13.99
C CYS A 230 20.87 9.26 -12.46
N LEU A 231 21.60 8.26 -11.96
CA LEU A 231 21.85 8.09 -10.53
C LEU A 231 22.62 9.28 -9.95
N LYS A 232 23.73 9.69 -10.57
CA LYS A 232 24.51 10.87 -10.13
C LYS A 232 23.63 12.11 -10.05
N THR A 233 22.82 12.37 -11.07
CA THR A 233 21.97 13.56 -11.14
C THR A 233 20.86 13.54 -10.09
N CYS A 234 20.20 12.38 -9.89
CA CYS A 234 19.20 12.20 -8.84
C CYS A 234 19.78 12.42 -7.44
N LEU A 235 20.93 11.80 -7.15
CA LEU A 235 21.61 11.93 -5.87
C LEU A 235 22.03 13.37 -5.61
N PHE A 236 22.63 14.03 -6.60
CA PHE A 236 23.04 15.42 -6.48
C PHE A 236 21.86 16.37 -6.22
N GLN A 237 20.75 16.20 -6.94
CA GLN A 237 19.54 17.01 -6.71
C GLN A 237 18.89 16.74 -5.35
N LYS A 238 18.87 15.48 -4.87
CA LYS A 238 18.37 15.15 -3.52
C LYS A 238 19.29 15.75 -2.46
N TRP A 239 20.61 15.67 -2.65
CA TRP A 239 21.59 16.29 -1.76
C TRP A 239 21.42 17.82 -1.71
N GLN A 240 21.31 18.49 -2.86
CA GLN A 240 21.07 19.93 -2.91
C GLN A 240 19.79 20.33 -2.15
N ARG A 241 18.71 19.54 -2.26
CA ARG A 241 17.47 19.78 -1.52
C ARG A 241 17.61 19.57 -0.01
N MET A 242 18.44 18.62 0.43
CA MET A 242 18.68 18.37 1.85
C MET A 242 19.61 19.40 2.50
N VAL A 243 20.57 19.93 1.73
CA VAL A 243 21.55 20.92 2.21
C VAL A 243 21.06 22.37 2.00
N ALA A 244 20.03 22.57 1.18
CA ALA A 244 19.39 23.88 1.03
C ALA A 244 18.75 24.32 2.37
N PRO A 245 19.05 25.54 2.86
CA PRO A 245 18.37 26.10 4.02
C PRO A 245 16.85 26.17 3.76
N PRO A 246 15.99 25.95 4.77
CA PRO A 246 14.56 26.18 4.62
C PRO A 246 14.38 27.64 4.18
N ALA A 247 13.74 27.87 3.03
CA ALA A 247 13.44 29.22 2.60
C ALA A 247 12.54 29.87 3.67
N GLU A 248 13.08 30.87 4.39
CA GLU A 248 12.24 31.74 5.20
C GLU A 248 11.15 32.31 4.28
N PRO A 249 9.87 32.34 4.71
CA PRO A 249 8.83 32.97 3.92
C PRO A 249 9.22 34.43 3.74
N ALA A 250 9.66 34.78 2.52
CA ALA A 250 9.97 36.13 2.14
C ALA A 250 8.73 36.98 2.42
N ARG A 251 8.80 37.77 3.51
CA ARG A 251 7.82 38.80 3.85
C ARG A 251 7.52 39.57 2.56
N GLN A 252 6.27 39.51 2.12
CA GLN A 252 5.74 40.42 1.12
C GLN A 252 6.13 41.84 1.54
N THR A 253 7.01 42.46 0.76
CA THR A 253 7.37 43.86 0.92
C THR A 253 6.11 44.67 0.62
N THR A 254 5.47 45.15 1.69
CA THR A 254 4.32 46.06 1.60
C THR A 254 4.73 47.29 0.81
N THR A 255 4.22 47.43 -0.41
CA THR A 255 4.32 48.65 -1.20
C THR A 255 3.65 49.78 -0.43
N LYS A 256 4.46 50.67 0.18
CA LYS A 256 3.99 51.94 0.73
C LYS A 256 3.53 52.83 -0.43
N ARG A 257 2.26 52.69 -0.80
CA ARG A 257 1.55 53.58 -1.73
C ARG A 257 1.47 54.98 -1.12
N ARG A 258 2.36 55.87 -1.58
CA ARG A 258 2.41 57.30 -1.25
C ARG A 258 1.19 58.00 -1.87
N LYS A 259 0.34 58.60 -1.03
CA LYS A 259 -0.89 59.33 -1.38
C LYS A 259 -0.59 60.83 -1.56
N ARG A 260 -0.95 61.42 -2.71
CA ARG A 260 -1.23 62.86 -3.03
C ARG A 260 -1.29 63.00 -4.56
N LYS A 261 -2.10 63.82 -5.25
CA LYS A 261 -3.37 64.57 -5.04
C LYS A 261 -3.77 65.08 -6.47
N ASN A 262 -5.07 65.17 -6.77
CA ASN A 262 -5.80 65.80 -7.90
C ASN A 262 -5.07 66.50 -9.07
N SER A 263 -5.57 66.30 -10.31
CA SER A 263 -6.36 67.30 -11.08
C SER A 263 -6.84 66.76 -12.44
N ALA A 264 -7.95 67.30 -12.93
CA ALA A 264 -8.74 66.89 -14.09
C ALA A 264 -8.20 67.38 -15.45
N SER A 265 -8.59 66.70 -16.53
CA SER A 265 -9.35 67.22 -17.70
C SER A 265 -8.88 66.75 -19.09
N SER A 266 -9.90 66.38 -19.88
CA SER A 266 -10.07 66.52 -21.34
C SER A 266 -9.56 65.47 -22.35
N ALA A 267 -10.47 65.19 -23.29
CA ALA A 267 -10.41 64.44 -24.54
C ALA A 267 -9.36 65.01 -25.53
N ASN A 268 -8.90 64.35 -26.60
CA ASN A 268 -9.65 63.69 -27.68
C ASN A 268 -8.72 62.89 -28.65
N SER A 269 -9.32 61.94 -29.38
CA SER A 269 -9.08 61.49 -30.77
C SER A 269 -7.74 60.91 -31.33
N SER A 270 -7.93 59.79 -32.05
CA SER A 270 -7.41 59.37 -33.38
C SER A 270 -6.09 58.59 -33.57
N VAL A 271 -6.28 57.37 -34.11
CA VAL A 271 -5.63 56.69 -35.26
C VAL A 271 -4.10 56.62 -35.34
N GLY A 272 -3.57 55.39 -35.49
CA GLY A 272 -2.22 55.18 -36.04
C GLY A 272 -1.65 53.77 -35.85
N THR A 273 -1.62 53.00 -36.94
CA THR A 273 -0.96 51.70 -37.17
C THR A 273 0.54 51.65 -36.82
N THR A 274 1.08 50.49 -36.43
CA THR A 274 2.14 49.70 -37.16
C THR A 274 2.79 48.60 -36.31
N ALA A 275 3.30 47.59 -37.01
CA ALA A 275 3.92 46.34 -36.57
C ALA A 275 5.26 46.47 -35.82
N GLY A 276 5.60 45.47 -34.99
CA GLY A 276 6.93 45.32 -34.38
C GLY A 276 7.16 43.91 -33.80
N LYS A 277 8.14 43.22 -34.37
CA LYS A 277 8.54 41.80 -34.17
C LYS A 277 9.67 41.71 -33.12
N LYS A 278 9.84 40.51 -32.53
CA LYS A 278 11.01 40.01 -31.72
C LYS A 278 10.95 40.35 -30.20
N ARG A 279 11.41 39.53 -29.25
CA ARG A 279 12.43 38.46 -29.25
C ARG A 279 12.31 37.65 -27.93
N SER A 280 12.48 36.33 -28.00
CA SER A 280 12.71 35.42 -26.85
C SER A 280 14.17 35.50 -26.38
N PRO A 281 14.49 35.36 -25.08
CA PRO A 281 15.88 35.25 -24.63
C PRO A 281 16.34 33.79 -24.65
N ALA A 282 17.41 33.53 -25.41
CA ALA A 282 18.18 32.30 -25.38
C ALA A 282 19.35 32.45 -24.38
N THR A 283 19.44 31.55 -23.40
CA THR A 283 20.60 31.38 -22.52
C THR A 283 21.49 30.28 -23.07
N ASN A 284 22.54 30.67 -23.79
CA ASN A 284 23.71 29.84 -24.06
C ASN A 284 24.74 30.09 -22.95
N PHE A 285 25.18 29.04 -22.27
CA PHE A 285 26.44 29.07 -21.50
C PHE A 285 27.30 27.88 -21.94
N SER A 286 28.46 28.21 -22.53
CA SER A 286 29.54 27.33 -22.93
C SER A 286 30.41 26.97 -21.72
N LEU A 287 30.66 25.67 -21.51
CA LEU A 287 31.69 25.19 -20.58
C LEU A 287 33.06 25.16 -21.28
N SER A 288 34.03 25.87 -20.70
CA SER A 288 35.43 25.82 -21.06
C SER A 288 36.09 24.60 -20.44
N SER A 289 36.59 23.68 -21.27
CA SER A 289 37.51 22.62 -20.88
C SER A 289 38.93 23.19 -20.70
N GLN A 290 39.52 23.04 -19.51
CA GLN A 290 40.97 23.10 -19.34
C GLN A 290 41.45 21.73 -18.87
N GLY A 291 42.28 21.12 -19.72
CA GLY A 291 43.04 19.93 -19.39
C GLY A 291 44.29 20.28 -18.59
N LEU A 292 44.78 19.30 -17.83
CA LEU A 292 46.11 19.28 -17.28
C LEU A 292 46.69 17.88 -17.48
N HIS A 293 47.91 17.90 -18.02
CA HIS A 293 48.92 16.86 -17.95
C HIS A 293 49.24 16.48 -16.50
#